data_AF-U2HZB9-F1
#
_entry.id   AF-U2HZB9-F1
#
_cell.length_a   1.000
_cell.length_b   1.000
_cell.length_c   1.000
_cell.angle_alpha   90.00
_cell.angle_beta   90.00
_cell.angle_gamma   90.00
#
_symmetry.space_group_name_H-M   'P 1'
#
loop_
_entity.id
_entity.type
_entity.pdbx_description
1 polymer ?
#
loop_
_entity_poly.entity_id
_entity_poly.type
_entity_poly.pdbx_seq_one_letter_code
_entity_poly.pdbx_strand_id
1 'polypeptide(L)'
;MFKYALSILLLAFCQLSSAQKRSFEKDQKNYVNVGVETIKKLNKTSPLVLSEERVSLLKTIETYSDPYSDVPFKEYLKKSEEEAEELEHKEPILYAYRAAFEKVLKEVKHTKVKKGTASVWMLYNMGFVIKTPSGCFGIDVDHRLAEQLAPYLDFLYITHNHGDHANLKLMAAMKQLGKPVITNFDIDNAPYFSTVATGYKIGNFTLQTDISDHLRSPDLPNFVAVVRIDCGDDTGNFSILHCGDSGFDPQRFQEVQGPVDVVVLRWGAARENEILGAGDGQVQTNYALLSHLIEMRHKPYPKGQASITQTLKHLPHVACKNTIMPFWGEMLTWENGVLK
;
A
#
# COMPACT_ATOMS: atom_id res chain seq x y z
N MET A 1 0.47 15.37 -45.72
CA MET A 1 1.53 14.45 -45.22
C MET A 1 1.57 14.29 -43.68
N PHE A 2 0.74 14.97 -42.88
CA PHE A 2 0.81 14.91 -41.41
C PHE A 2 -0.11 13.88 -40.72
N LYS A 3 -1.05 13.23 -41.43
CA LYS A 3 -1.97 12.24 -40.83
C LYS A 3 -1.43 10.79 -40.79
N TYR A 4 -0.34 10.50 -41.50
CA TYR A 4 0.24 9.15 -41.54
C TYR A 4 1.42 8.95 -40.56
N ALA A 5 2.01 10.04 -40.05
CA ALA A 5 3.11 9.97 -39.10
C ALA A 5 2.66 9.59 -37.67
N LEU A 6 1.42 9.93 -37.29
CA LEU A 6 0.90 9.65 -35.94
C LEU A 6 0.54 8.15 -35.75
N SER A 7 0.09 7.47 -36.80
CA SER A 7 -0.24 6.04 -36.74
C SER A 7 0.99 5.15 -36.67
N ILE A 8 2.14 5.59 -37.20
CA ILE A 8 3.39 4.82 -37.18
C ILE A 8 4.06 4.89 -35.79
N LEU A 9 3.91 6.01 -35.06
CA LEU A 9 4.42 6.12 -33.68
C LEU A 9 3.63 5.26 -32.67
N LEU A 10 2.31 5.14 -32.85
CA LEU A 10 1.46 4.27 -32.02
C LEU A 10 1.72 2.77 -32.27
N LEU A 11 2.09 2.39 -33.50
CA LEU A 11 2.51 1.03 -33.83
C LEU A 11 3.92 0.71 -33.30
N ALA A 12 4.83 1.68 -33.25
CA ALA A 12 6.18 1.48 -32.70
C ALA A 12 6.18 1.25 -31.18
N PHE A 13 5.30 1.91 -30.41
CA PHE A 13 5.13 1.64 -28.98
C PHE A 13 4.48 0.27 -28.71
N CYS A 14 3.62 -0.21 -29.59
CA CYS A 14 3.06 -1.57 -29.50
C CYS A 14 4.08 -2.65 -29.91
N GLN A 15 4.98 -2.39 -30.87
CA GLN A 15 5.92 -3.41 -31.36
C GLN A 15 7.24 -3.49 -30.58
N LEU A 16 7.64 -2.47 -29.82
CA LEU A 16 8.73 -2.59 -28.84
C LEU A 16 8.29 -3.30 -27.55
N SER A 17 6.97 -3.45 -27.33
CA SER A 17 6.42 -4.21 -26.19
C SER A 17 6.25 -5.71 -26.46
N SER A 18 6.36 -6.15 -27.73
CA SER A 18 6.08 -7.53 -28.15
C SER A 18 7.34 -8.39 -28.38
N ALA A 19 8.53 -7.79 -28.34
CA ALA A 19 9.78 -8.54 -28.33
C ALA A 19 10.10 -9.03 -26.91
N GLN A 20 9.49 -10.18 -26.55
CA GLN A 20 9.77 -10.96 -25.34
C GLN A 20 9.63 -10.22 -23.99
N LYS A 21 8.39 -9.93 -23.57
CA LYS A 21 8.09 -9.98 -22.13
C LYS A 21 8.20 -11.43 -21.67
N ARG A 22 9.42 -11.88 -21.35
CA ARG A 22 9.57 -13.09 -20.55
C ARG A 22 8.84 -12.82 -19.24
N SER A 23 7.91 -13.70 -18.88
CA SER A 23 7.23 -13.57 -17.60
C SER A 23 8.27 -13.80 -16.50
N PHE A 24 8.38 -12.90 -15.52
CA PHE A 24 9.24 -13.07 -14.34
C PHE A 24 9.10 -14.47 -13.73
N GLU A 25 7.87 -15.00 -13.65
CA GLU A 25 7.60 -16.36 -13.17
C GLU A 25 8.22 -17.47 -14.05
N LYS A 26 8.30 -17.24 -15.37
CA LYS A 26 8.91 -18.20 -16.31
C LYS A 26 10.41 -18.25 -16.10
N ASP A 27 11.04 -17.10 -15.93
CA ASP A 27 12.49 -16.98 -15.80
C ASP A 27 12.98 -17.42 -14.42
N GLN A 28 12.14 -17.29 -13.38
CA GLN A 28 12.40 -17.81 -12.04
C GLN A 28 12.78 -19.30 -12.01
N LYS A 29 12.34 -20.11 -12.98
CA LYS A 29 12.69 -21.54 -13.07
C LYS A 29 14.19 -21.79 -13.23
N ASN A 30 14.95 -20.77 -13.64
CA ASN A 30 16.40 -20.86 -13.82
C ASN A 30 17.20 -20.50 -12.55
N TYR A 31 16.53 -20.19 -11.44
CA TYR A 31 17.16 -19.72 -10.21
C TYR A 31 16.73 -20.55 -9.00
N VAL A 32 17.67 -20.76 -8.07
CA VAL A 32 17.41 -21.37 -6.76
C VAL A 32 17.17 -20.25 -5.76
N ASN A 33 15.94 -20.16 -5.23
CA ASN A 33 15.58 -19.16 -4.24
C ASN A 33 14.53 -19.73 -3.28
N VAL A 34 14.89 -19.81 -2.00
CA VAL A 34 14.03 -20.37 -0.92
C VAL A 34 12.78 -19.52 -0.66
N GLY A 35 12.81 -18.23 -1.03
CA GLY A 35 11.66 -17.33 -0.97
C GLY A 35 10.49 -17.80 -1.83
N VAL A 36 10.76 -18.49 -2.96
CA VAL A 36 9.72 -18.98 -3.88
C VAL A 36 8.74 -19.92 -3.19
N GLU A 37 9.25 -20.92 -2.47
CA GLU A 37 8.38 -21.88 -1.78
C GLU A 37 7.71 -21.25 -0.56
N THR A 38 8.40 -20.37 0.15
CA THR A 38 7.86 -19.64 1.31
C THR A 38 6.65 -18.78 0.92
N ILE A 39 6.76 -17.99 -0.16
CA ILE A 39 5.67 -17.14 -0.65
C ILE A 39 4.53 -17.98 -1.25
N LYS A 40 4.83 -19.09 -1.95
CA LYS A 40 3.78 -20.03 -2.41
C LYS A 40 2.98 -20.63 -1.26
N LYS A 41 3.62 -20.97 -0.15
CA LYS A 41 2.93 -21.47 1.06
C LYS A 41 2.13 -20.36 1.73
N LEU A 42 2.72 -19.16 1.88
CA LEU A 42 2.03 -18.03 2.49
C LEU A 42 0.73 -17.68 1.73
N ASN A 43 0.78 -17.67 0.39
CA ASN A 43 -0.37 -17.40 -0.48
C ASN A 43 -1.51 -18.43 -0.36
N LYS A 44 -1.29 -19.57 0.30
CA LYS A 44 -2.33 -20.57 0.60
C LYS A 44 -2.93 -20.37 2.00
N THR A 45 -2.32 -19.53 2.83
CA THR A 45 -2.85 -19.14 4.14
C THR A 45 -3.81 -17.95 3.98
N SER A 46 -4.50 -17.57 5.06
CA SER A 46 -5.35 -16.38 5.09
C SER A 46 -4.81 -15.38 6.12
N PRO A 47 -4.75 -14.08 5.80
CA PRO A 47 -4.41 -13.04 6.78
C PRO A 47 -5.42 -12.92 7.92
N LEU A 48 -6.65 -13.42 7.75
CA LEU A 48 -7.67 -13.45 8.79
C LEU A 48 -7.42 -14.49 9.88
N VAL A 49 -6.52 -15.46 9.62
CA VAL A 49 -6.26 -16.57 10.52
C VAL A 49 -4.76 -16.67 10.78
N LEU A 50 -4.35 -16.29 11.99
CA LEU A 50 -2.97 -16.44 12.44
C LEU A 50 -2.70 -17.87 12.91
N SER A 51 -2.73 -18.82 11.96
CA SER A 51 -2.33 -20.21 12.22
C SER A 51 -0.85 -20.31 12.56
N GLU A 52 -0.46 -21.39 13.24
CA GLU A 52 0.95 -21.67 13.54
C GLU A 52 1.81 -21.72 12.27
N GLU A 53 1.28 -22.31 11.18
CA GLU A 53 1.95 -22.33 9.88
C GLU A 53 2.18 -20.91 9.34
N ARG A 54 1.15 -20.06 9.35
CA ARG A 54 1.27 -18.68 8.88
C ARG A 54 2.29 -17.91 9.71
N VAL A 55 2.23 -18.00 11.04
CA VAL A 55 3.18 -17.34 11.94
C VAL A 55 4.62 -17.82 11.66
N SER A 56 4.82 -19.11 11.41
CA SER A 56 6.14 -19.66 11.06
C SER A 56 6.65 -19.13 9.71
N LEU A 57 5.78 -18.98 8.71
CA LEU A 57 6.15 -18.44 7.40
C LEU A 57 6.53 -16.95 7.52
N LEU A 58 5.73 -16.17 8.23
CA LEU A 58 5.98 -14.75 8.45
C LEU A 58 7.29 -14.50 9.21
N LYS A 59 7.60 -15.29 10.25
CA LYS A 59 8.89 -15.23 10.94
C LYS A 59 10.06 -15.60 10.02
N THR A 60 9.88 -16.60 9.16
CA THR A 60 10.89 -16.94 8.15
C THR A 60 11.15 -15.75 7.21
N ILE A 61 10.10 -15.07 6.75
CA ILE A 61 10.23 -13.90 5.88
C ILE A 61 10.93 -12.73 6.59
N GLU A 62 10.66 -12.50 7.88
CA GLU A 62 11.40 -11.51 8.68
C GLU A 62 12.92 -11.76 8.59
N THR A 63 13.37 -13.01 8.74
CA THR A 63 14.82 -13.33 8.64
C THR A 63 15.41 -13.08 7.25
N TYR A 64 14.60 -13.12 6.19
CA TYR A 64 15.05 -12.77 4.84
C TYR A 64 15.26 -11.26 4.68
N SER A 65 14.55 -10.44 5.46
CA SER A 65 14.58 -8.97 5.34
C SER A 65 15.79 -8.33 6.03
N ASP A 66 16.29 -8.92 7.12
CA ASP A 66 17.38 -8.33 7.92
C ASP A 66 18.65 -8.03 7.09
N PRO A 67 19.15 -8.92 6.21
CA PRO A 67 20.36 -8.67 5.42
C PRO A 67 20.17 -7.61 4.33
N TYR A 68 18.93 -7.33 3.94
CA TYR A 68 18.61 -6.39 2.87
C TYR A 68 18.17 -5.01 3.38
N SER A 69 17.95 -4.86 4.68
CA SER A 69 17.40 -3.63 5.26
C SER A 69 18.36 -2.44 5.25
N ASP A 70 17.81 -1.23 5.10
CA ASP A 70 18.50 0.06 4.98
C ASP A 70 19.36 0.21 3.71
N VAL A 71 20.68 0.04 3.84
CA VAL A 71 21.63 0.34 2.75
C VAL A 71 21.48 -0.61 1.55
N PRO A 72 21.44 -1.94 1.73
CA PRO A 72 21.39 -2.86 0.59
C PRO A 72 20.11 -2.69 -0.25
N PHE A 73 18.96 -2.46 0.38
CA PHE A 73 17.71 -2.18 -0.35
C PHE A 73 17.77 -0.85 -1.09
N LYS A 74 18.29 0.22 -0.47
CA LYS A 74 18.49 1.51 -1.15
C LYS A 74 19.42 1.40 -2.35
N GLU A 75 20.47 0.57 -2.27
CA GLU A 75 21.34 0.28 -3.41
C GLU A 75 20.64 -0.56 -4.49
N TYR A 76 19.84 -1.56 -4.08
CA TYR A 76 19.01 -2.32 -5.01
C TYR A 76 18.05 -1.41 -5.81
N LEU A 77 17.41 -0.43 -5.17
CA LEU A 77 16.47 0.47 -5.86
C LEU A 77 17.14 1.33 -6.95
N LYS A 78 18.46 1.56 -6.86
CA LYS A 78 19.24 2.32 -7.84
C LYS A 78 19.75 1.49 -9.02
N LYS A 79 19.65 0.16 -8.95
CA LYS A 79 20.14 -0.74 -9.99
C LYS A 79 19.37 -0.62 -11.29
N SER A 80 20.05 -0.99 -12.38
CA SER A 80 19.42 -1.17 -13.69
C SER A 80 18.31 -2.22 -13.62
N GLU A 81 17.43 -2.25 -14.62
CA GLU A 81 16.34 -3.24 -14.67
C GLU A 81 16.86 -4.68 -14.66
N GLU A 82 17.89 -4.97 -15.46
CA GLU A 82 18.52 -6.30 -15.55
C GLU A 82 19.14 -6.73 -14.21
N GLU A 83 19.96 -5.87 -13.58
CA GLU A 83 20.59 -6.19 -12.30
C GLU A 83 19.57 -6.33 -11.15
N ALA A 84 18.51 -5.51 -11.16
CA ALA A 84 17.45 -5.59 -10.16
C ALA A 84 16.65 -6.88 -10.31
N GLU A 85 16.28 -7.25 -11.54
CA GLU A 85 15.55 -8.49 -11.82
C GLU A 85 16.38 -9.73 -11.45
N GLU A 86 17.68 -9.73 -11.73
CA GLU A 86 18.58 -10.81 -11.32
C GLU A 86 18.60 -10.99 -9.79
N LEU A 87 18.64 -9.89 -9.03
CA LEU A 87 18.56 -9.94 -7.57
C LEU A 87 17.18 -10.38 -7.07
N GLU A 88 16.10 -9.93 -7.68
CA GLU A 88 14.74 -10.38 -7.37
C GLU A 88 14.57 -11.88 -7.57
N HIS A 89 15.30 -12.48 -8.53
CA HIS A 89 15.30 -13.92 -8.71
C HIS A 89 16.11 -14.68 -7.67
N LYS A 90 17.21 -14.11 -7.18
CA LYS A 90 18.17 -14.78 -6.28
C LYS A 90 17.86 -14.59 -4.80
N GLU A 91 17.40 -13.41 -4.42
CA GLU A 91 17.32 -13.00 -3.03
C GLU A 91 15.90 -13.22 -2.47
N PRO A 92 15.72 -13.96 -1.36
CA PRO A 92 14.39 -14.35 -0.91
C PRO A 92 13.43 -13.20 -0.62
N ILE A 93 13.89 -12.12 -0.01
CA ILE A 93 13.03 -10.97 0.31
C ILE A 93 12.74 -10.10 -0.92
N LEU A 94 13.70 -9.94 -1.84
CA LEU A 94 13.46 -9.20 -3.09
C LEU A 94 12.52 -9.98 -4.02
N TYR A 95 12.60 -11.32 -4.01
CA TYR A 95 11.58 -12.16 -4.65
C TYR A 95 10.19 -11.90 -4.05
N ALA A 96 10.07 -11.88 -2.72
CA ALA A 96 8.79 -11.61 -2.05
C ALA A 96 8.21 -10.23 -2.44
N TYR A 97 9.05 -9.20 -2.43
CA TYR A 97 8.71 -7.83 -2.84
C TYR A 97 8.23 -7.78 -4.30
N ARG A 98 8.98 -8.40 -5.22
CA ARG A 98 8.64 -8.47 -6.65
C ARG A 98 7.38 -9.29 -6.93
N ALA A 99 7.26 -10.45 -6.30
CA ALA A 99 6.13 -11.36 -6.47
C ALA A 99 4.83 -10.74 -5.95
N ALA A 100 4.89 -10.01 -4.83
CA ALA A 100 3.75 -9.25 -4.32
C ALA A 100 3.26 -8.22 -5.36
N PHE A 101 4.17 -7.45 -5.95
CA PHE A 101 3.80 -6.46 -6.97
C PHE A 101 3.20 -7.11 -8.23
N GLU A 102 3.81 -8.15 -8.78
CA GLU A 102 3.26 -8.87 -9.94
C GLU A 102 1.88 -9.44 -9.66
N LYS A 103 1.68 -10.01 -8.46
CA LYS A 103 0.37 -10.52 -8.03
C LYS A 103 -0.66 -9.41 -7.98
N VAL A 104 -0.39 -8.29 -7.30
CA VAL A 104 -1.31 -7.15 -7.19
C VAL A 104 -1.61 -6.58 -8.58
N LEU A 105 -0.59 -6.32 -9.40
CA LEU A 105 -0.76 -5.79 -10.75
C LEU A 105 -1.62 -6.71 -11.62
N LYS A 106 -1.40 -8.02 -11.55
CA LYS A 106 -2.21 -9.03 -12.25
C LYS A 106 -3.64 -9.04 -11.72
N GLU A 107 -3.86 -9.04 -10.42
CA GLU A 107 -5.19 -9.08 -9.83
C GLU A 107 -5.98 -7.80 -10.09
N VAL A 108 -5.35 -6.63 -9.98
CA VAL A 108 -5.98 -5.34 -10.32
C VAL A 108 -6.45 -5.32 -11.78
N LYS A 109 -5.66 -5.86 -12.72
CA LYS A 109 -6.03 -5.95 -14.14
C LYS A 109 -7.27 -6.80 -14.40
N HIS A 110 -7.39 -7.94 -13.71
CA HIS A 110 -8.33 -8.99 -14.10
C HIS A 110 -9.52 -9.13 -13.14
N THR A 111 -9.43 -8.63 -11.92
CA THR A 111 -10.51 -8.71 -10.92
C THR A 111 -11.65 -7.80 -11.32
N LYS A 112 -12.85 -8.39 -11.45
CA LYS A 112 -14.12 -7.66 -11.56
C LYS A 112 -14.78 -7.66 -10.18
N VAL A 113 -14.92 -6.48 -9.60
CA VAL A 113 -15.51 -6.30 -8.26
C VAL A 113 -17.02 -6.23 -8.39
N LYS A 114 -17.74 -6.97 -7.53
CA LYS A 114 -19.21 -7.04 -7.55
C LYS A 114 -19.81 -5.85 -6.79
N LYS A 115 -21.00 -5.42 -7.17
CA LYS A 115 -21.78 -4.46 -6.38
C LYS A 115 -21.94 -4.94 -4.94
N GLY A 116 -21.81 -4.02 -3.98
CA GLY A 116 -21.81 -4.28 -2.55
C GLY A 116 -20.49 -4.83 -2.00
N THR A 117 -19.41 -4.80 -2.79
CA THR A 117 -18.09 -5.32 -2.38
C THR A 117 -16.94 -4.37 -2.72
N ALA A 118 -15.83 -4.52 -2.02
CA ALA A 118 -14.55 -3.90 -2.35
C ALA A 118 -13.41 -4.92 -2.20
N SER A 119 -12.36 -4.78 -3.00
CA SER A 119 -11.13 -5.57 -2.87
C SER A 119 -10.00 -4.66 -2.40
N VAL A 120 -9.30 -5.07 -1.35
CA VAL A 120 -8.24 -4.31 -0.68
C VAL A 120 -6.96 -5.13 -0.71
N TRP A 121 -5.96 -4.67 -1.47
CA TRP A 121 -4.64 -5.29 -1.54
C TRP A 121 -3.64 -4.54 -0.67
N MET A 122 -2.95 -5.26 0.20
CA MET A 122 -1.73 -4.79 0.86
C MET A 122 -0.55 -5.02 -0.09
N LEU A 123 0.06 -3.96 -0.62
CA LEU A 123 1.17 -4.08 -1.57
C LEU A 123 2.52 -4.27 -0.84
N TYR A 124 2.98 -3.23 -0.15
CA TYR A 124 4.29 -3.17 0.51
C TYR A 124 4.29 -1.98 1.47
N ASN A 125 4.95 -2.09 2.63
CA ASN A 125 5.01 -1.04 3.65
C ASN A 125 3.62 -0.51 4.07
N MET A 126 3.25 0.71 3.66
CA MET A 126 1.94 1.34 3.86
C MET A 126 1.13 1.42 2.55
N GLY A 127 1.63 0.83 1.48
CA GLY A 127 1.01 0.88 0.17
C GLY A 127 -0.18 -0.06 0.06
N PHE A 128 -1.35 0.51 -0.20
CA PHE A 128 -2.57 -0.22 -0.49
C PHE A 128 -3.11 0.12 -1.88
N VAL A 129 -3.71 -0.88 -2.54
CA VAL A 129 -4.55 -0.68 -3.73
C VAL A 129 -5.96 -1.14 -3.39
N ILE A 130 -6.96 -0.32 -3.71
CA ILE A 130 -8.36 -0.63 -3.44
C ILE A 130 -9.10 -0.59 -4.76
N LYS A 131 -9.94 -1.60 -5.03
CA LYS A 131 -10.80 -1.66 -6.20
C LYS A 131 -12.24 -1.90 -5.79
N THR A 132 -13.13 -1.20 -6.46
CA THR A 132 -14.59 -1.20 -6.28
C THR A 132 -15.23 -1.44 -7.65
N PRO A 133 -16.55 -1.58 -7.74
CA PRO A 133 -17.23 -1.67 -9.04
C PRO A 133 -17.10 -0.38 -9.87
N SER A 134 -16.96 0.78 -9.22
CA SER A 134 -16.93 2.10 -9.83
C SER A 134 -15.53 2.66 -10.09
N GLY A 135 -14.50 2.12 -9.44
CA GLY A 135 -13.13 2.56 -9.68
C GLY A 135 -12.07 1.84 -8.86
N CYS A 136 -10.84 2.30 -8.97
CA CYS A 136 -9.65 1.73 -8.36
C CYS A 136 -8.71 2.84 -7.92
N PHE A 137 -8.09 2.77 -6.74
CA PHE A 137 -7.17 3.80 -6.28
C PHE A 137 -6.03 3.23 -5.45
N GLY A 138 -4.95 4.00 -5.34
CA GLY A 138 -3.80 3.68 -4.50
C GLY A 138 -3.66 4.64 -3.33
N ILE A 139 -3.17 4.14 -2.20
CA ILE A 139 -2.72 4.96 -1.06
C ILE A 139 -1.27 4.55 -0.77
N ASP A 140 -0.34 5.52 -0.69
CA ASP A 140 1.08 5.30 -0.32
C ASP A 140 1.77 4.16 -1.10
N VAL A 141 1.41 3.99 -2.38
CA VAL A 141 1.93 2.92 -3.24
C VAL A 141 3.42 3.17 -3.55
N ASP A 142 4.30 2.44 -2.85
CA ASP A 142 5.73 2.36 -3.17
C ASP A 142 6.12 0.98 -3.70
N HIS A 143 6.68 0.97 -4.91
CA HIS A 143 7.38 -0.16 -5.49
C HIS A 143 8.32 0.37 -6.60
N ARG A 144 9.43 -0.32 -6.90
CA ARG A 144 10.35 0.15 -7.98
C ARG A 144 9.72 0.20 -9.38
N LEU A 145 8.61 -0.51 -9.56
CA LEU A 145 7.80 -0.60 -10.79
C LEU A 145 6.40 0.00 -10.62
N ALA A 146 6.18 0.79 -9.56
CA ALA A 146 4.85 1.28 -9.18
C ALA A 146 4.13 1.99 -10.34
N GLU A 147 4.84 2.67 -11.24
CA GLU A 147 4.30 3.33 -12.43
C GLU A 147 3.46 2.40 -13.32
N GLN A 148 3.69 1.07 -13.29
CA GLN A 148 2.88 0.12 -14.05
C GLN A 148 1.43 0.00 -13.55
N LEU A 149 1.14 0.47 -12.32
CA LEU A 149 -0.22 0.56 -11.79
C LEU A 149 -0.98 1.79 -12.32
N ALA A 150 -0.29 2.84 -12.78
CA ALA A 150 -0.91 4.12 -13.15
C ALA A 150 -2.07 3.99 -14.17
N PRO A 151 -2.02 3.11 -15.20
CA PRO A 151 -3.15 2.92 -16.10
C PRO A 151 -4.42 2.41 -15.42
N TYR A 152 -4.31 1.75 -14.27
CA TYR A 152 -5.39 1.04 -13.58
C TYR A 152 -5.91 1.76 -12.33
N LEU A 153 -5.26 2.83 -11.88
CA LEU A 153 -5.72 3.66 -10.77
C LEU A 153 -6.48 4.87 -11.31
N ASP A 154 -7.58 5.27 -10.70
CA ASP A 154 -8.33 6.48 -11.03
C ASP A 154 -7.76 7.69 -10.30
N PHE A 155 -7.21 7.48 -9.09
CA PHE A 155 -6.43 8.47 -8.36
C PHE A 155 -5.39 7.79 -7.46
N LEU A 156 -4.42 8.58 -6.99
CA LEU A 156 -3.42 8.21 -6.00
C LEU A 156 -3.51 9.17 -4.82
N TYR A 157 -3.52 8.65 -3.60
CA TYR A 157 -3.35 9.44 -2.38
C TYR A 157 -1.98 9.17 -1.77
N ILE A 158 -1.28 10.22 -1.33
CA ILE A 158 0.00 10.10 -0.64
C ILE A 158 -0.05 10.91 0.64
N THR A 159 0.16 10.23 1.76
CA THR A 159 0.05 10.82 3.10
C THR A 159 1.14 11.86 3.37
N HIS A 160 2.37 11.62 2.92
CA HIS A 160 3.50 12.54 3.10
C HIS A 160 4.69 12.20 2.17
N ASN A 161 5.72 13.05 2.17
CA ASN A 161 6.79 13.03 1.16
C ASN A 161 7.98 12.10 1.45
N HIS A 162 7.88 11.18 2.42
CA HIS A 162 8.95 10.22 2.64
C HIS A 162 9.02 9.19 1.50
N GLY A 163 10.24 8.74 1.18
CA GLY A 163 10.51 7.94 -0.02
C GLY A 163 9.96 6.52 0.01
N ASP A 164 9.49 6.04 1.16
CA ASP A 164 8.79 4.77 1.39
C ASP A 164 7.25 4.90 1.34
N HIS A 165 6.74 6.10 1.03
CA HIS A 165 5.32 6.41 0.78
C HIS A 165 5.12 7.09 -0.58
N ALA A 166 5.99 8.05 -0.92
CA ALA A 166 5.90 8.90 -2.10
C ALA A 166 6.76 8.38 -3.27
N ASN A 167 6.15 7.57 -4.14
CA ASN A 167 6.84 7.09 -5.34
C ASN A 167 6.75 8.10 -6.49
N LEU A 168 7.85 8.82 -6.73
CA LEU A 168 7.90 9.90 -7.73
C LEU A 168 7.62 9.43 -9.18
N LYS A 169 8.01 8.19 -9.54
CA LYS A 169 7.74 7.65 -10.89
C LYS A 169 6.25 7.40 -11.09
N LEU A 170 5.58 6.82 -10.10
CA LEU A 170 4.13 6.63 -10.13
C LEU A 170 3.39 7.98 -10.15
N MET A 171 3.79 8.94 -9.33
CA MET A 171 3.21 10.30 -9.34
C MET A 171 3.29 10.92 -10.73
N ALA A 172 4.46 10.88 -11.36
CA ALA A 172 4.66 11.40 -12.71
C ALA A 172 3.80 10.67 -13.75
N ALA A 173 3.73 9.33 -13.68
CA ALA A 173 2.91 8.53 -14.58
C ALA A 173 1.40 8.83 -14.44
N MET A 174 0.91 9.03 -13.21
CA MET A 174 -0.48 9.43 -12.94
C MET A 174 -0.79 10.81 -13.53
N LYS A 175 0.08 11.80 -13.27
CA LYS A 175 -0.07 13.16 -13.82
C LYS A 175 -0.03 13.17 -15.35
N GLN A 176 0.85 12.39 -15.96
CA GLN A 176 0.92 12.25 -17.42
C GLN A 176 -0.38 11.69 -18.02
N LEU A 177 -1.09 10.84 -17.29
CA LEU A 177 -2.41 10.31 -17.67
C LEU A 177 -3.56 11.25 -17.31
N GLY A 178 -3.29 12.43 -16.74
CA GLY A 178 -4.31 13.39 -16.29
C GLY A 178 -5.09 12.93 -15.05
N LYS A 179 -4.51 12.02 -14.26
CA LYS A 179 -5.18 11.43 -13.10
C LYS A 179 -4.80 12.16 -11.80
N PRO A 180 -5.74 12.37 -10.86
CA PRO A 180 -5.47 13.03 -9.59
C PRO A 180 -4.39 12.31 -8.78
N VAL A 181 -3.47 13.11 -8.24
CA VAL A 181 -2.51 12.71 -7.21
C VAL A 181 -2.76 13.63 -6.03
N ILE A 182 -3.28 13.13 -4.90
CA ILE A 182 -3.70 13.95 -3.77
C ILE A 182 -2.62 13.89 -2.69
N THR A 183 -2.08 15.05 -2.29
CA THR A 183 -0.95 15.13 -1.33
C THR A 183 -0.97 16.45 -0.54
N ASN A 184 -0.12 16.55 0.48
CA ASN A 184 0.15 17.79 1.22
C ASN A 184 1.51 18.45 0.93
N PHE A 185 2.25 18.01 -0.09
CA PHE A 185 3.63 18.48 -0.33
C PHE A 185 3.95 18.90 -1.78
N ASP A 186 3.09 18.57 -2.73
CA ASP A 186 3.28 18.86 -4.15
C ASP A 186 2.63 20.20 -4.54
N ILE A 187 3.32 21.31 -4.26
CA ILE A 187 2.74 22.67 -4.30
C ILE A 187 2.12 23.09 -5.64
N ASP A 188 2.64 22.56 -6.76
CA ASP A 188 2.21 22.92 -8.10
C ASP A 188 1.05 22.04 -8.61
N ASN A 189 0.50 21.18 -7.75
CA ASN A 189 -0.48 20.15 -8.10
C ASN A 189 -1.92 20.53 -7.72
N ALA A 190 -2.30 21.78 -7.90
CA ALA A 190 -3.69 22.21 -7.71
C ALA A 190 -4.64 21.48 -8.70
N PRO A 191 -5.86 21.09 -8.28
CA PRO A 191 -6.48 21.34 -6.98
C PRO A 191 -6.17 20.24 -5.92
N TYR A 192 -5.26 19.30 -6.20
CA TYR A 192 -5.01 18.11 -5.38
C TYR A 192 -3.86 18.28 -4.38
N PHE A 193 -3.54 19.52 -4.04
CA PHE A 193 -2.57 19.89 -3.02
C PHE A 193 -3.28 20.64 -1.90
N SER A 194 -3.08 20.21 -0.65
CA SER A 194 -3.55 20.95 0.53
C SER A 194 -2.70 20.63 1.76
N THR A 195 -2.36 21.66 2.54
CA THR A 195 -1.67 21.55 3.83
C THR A 195 -2.63 21.68 5.02
N VAL A 196 -3.95 21.68 4.76
CA VAL A 196 -5.01 21.73 5.77
C VAL A 196 -6.00 20.60 5.51
N ALA A 197 -6.86 20.30 6.50
CA ALA A 197 -7.97 19.38 6.31
C ALA A 197 -8.81 19.80 5.09
N THR A 198 -9.11 18.85 4.20
CA THR A 198 -9.75 19.13 2.92
C THR A 198 -10.57 17.93 2.45
N GLY A 199 -11.75 18.23 1.91
CA GLY A 199 -12.61 17.25 1.26
C GLY A 199 -12.36 17.18 -0.24
N TYR A 200 -12.34 15.98 -0.81
CA TYR A 200 -12.25 15.75 -2.26
C TYR A 200 -13.36 14.81 -2.71
N LYS A 201 -13.83 15.01 -3.95
CA LYS A 201 -14.73 14.07 -4.62
C LYS A 201 -14.16 13.64 -5.96
N ILE A 202 -13.83 12.36 -6.08
CA ILE A 202 -13.29 11.76 -7.31
C ILE A 202 -14.25 10.65 -7.74
N GLY A 203 -15.07 10.90 -8.77
CA GLY A 203 -16.09 9.94 -9.18
C GLY A 203 -17.06 9.60 -8.02
N ASN A 204 -17.12 8.33 -7.65
CA ASN A 204 -17.92 7.83 -6.52
C ASN A 204 -17.23 7.95 -5.16
N PHE A 205 -15.93 8.28 -5.14
CA PHE A 205 -15.14 8.35 -3.93
C PHE A 205 -15.25 9.73 -3.28
N THR A 206 -15.49 9.75 -1.98
CA THR A 206 -15.38 10.98 -1.16
C THR A 206 -14.22 10.80 -0.19
N LEU A 207 -13.28 11.73 -0.21
CA LEU A 207 -12.13 11.74 0.67
C LEU A 207 -12.28 12.89 1.64
N GLN A 208 -11.94 12.66 2.90
CA GLN A 208 -11.80 13.68 3.92
C GLN A 208 -10.42 13.52 4.57
N THR A 209 -9.68 14.61 4.69
CA THR A 209 -8.34 14.60 5.27
C THR A 209 -8.28 15.35 6.60
N ASP A 210 -7.27 15.02 7.39
CA ASP A 210 -6.80 15.83 8.52
C ASP A 210 -5.26 15.86 8.50
N ILE A 211 -4.64 16.73 9.29
CA ILE A 211 -3.20 16.96 9.28
C ILE A 211 -2.61 16.64 10.65
N SER A 212 -1.70 15.65 10.66
CA SER A 212 -1.02 15.15 11.84
C SER A 212 0.48 15.39 11.78
N ASP A 213 1.11 15.40 12.95
CA ASP A 213 2.56 15.33 13.09
C ASP A 213 3.07 13.94 12.68
N HIS A 214 4.33 13.81 12.28
CA HIS A 214 4.95 12.53 11.96
C HIS A 214 5.40 11.82 13.25
N LEU A 215 4.71 10.75 13.67
CA LEU A 215 5.01 9.99 14.89
C LEU A 215 5.16 10.84 16.17
N ARG A 216 4.43 11.96 16.27
CA ARG A 216 4.58 13.00 17.33
C ARG A 216 6.00 13.57 17.45
N SER A 217 6.77 13.53 16.38
CA SER A 217 8.08 14.16 16.36
C SER A 217 7.92 15.68 16.38
N PRO A 218 8.56 16.40 17.32
CA PRO A 218 8.55 17.86 17.32
C PRO A 218 9.26 18.44 16.08
N ASP A 219 10.10 17.65 15.41
CA ASP A 219 10.85 18.08 14.23
C ASP A 219 10.02 18.03 12.94
N LEU A 220 8.89 17.32 12.95
CA LEU A 220 8.02 17.10 11.79
C LEU A 220 6.53 17.34 12.14
N PRO A 221 6.16 18.57 12.57
CA PRO A 221 4.77 18.91 12.84
C PRO A 221 3.97 19.06 11.55
N ASN A 222 2.67 18.77 11.58
CA ASN A 222 1.74 18.93 10.45
C ASN A 222 2.23 18.30 9.13
N PHE A 223 2.89 17.14 9.23
CA PHE A 223 3.66 16.55 8.15
C PHE A 223 2.89 15.45 7.40
N VAL A 224 1.99 14.75 8.09
CA VAL A 224 1.24 13.61 7.56
C VAL A 224 -0.21 14.01 7.35
N ALA A 225 -0.69 13.92 6.11
CA ALA A 225 -2.09 14.02 5.78
C ALA A 225 -2.75 12.64 5.92
N VAL A 226 -3.57 12.48 6.97
CA VAL A 226 -4.37 11.27 7.16
C VAL A 226 -5.62 11.36 6.29
N VAL A 227 -6.16 10.21 5.86
CA VAL A 227 -7.33 10.21 4.96
C VAL A 227 -8.35 9.16 5.32
N ARG A 228 -9.60 9.61 5.39
CA ARG A 228 -10.79 8.75 5.32
C ARG A 228 -11.34 8.79 3.90
N ILE A 229 -11.59 7.61 3.33
CA ILE A 229 -12.18 7.46 2.00
C ILE A 229 -13.48 6.67 2.13
N ASP A 230 -14.58 7.25 1.69
CA ASP A 230 -15.85 6.57 1.44
C ASP A 230 -15.89 6.12 -0.03
N CYS A 231 -16.12 4.83 -0.25
CA CYS A 231 -16.13 4.19 -1.55
C CYS A 231 -17.50 4.19 -2.26
N GLY A 232 -18.49 4.88 -1.71
CA GLY A 232 -19.78 5.10 -2.35
C GLY A 232 -20.76 3.94 -2.23
N ASP A 233 -21.97 4.19 -2.71
CA ASP A 233 -23.14 3.33 -2.55
C ASP A 233 -23.02 1.96 -3.23
N ASP A 234 -22.26 1.88 -4.34
CA ASP A 234 -22.03 0.64 -5.07
C ASP A 234 -21.11 -0.34 -4.35
N THR A 235 -20.52 0.08 -3.23
CA THR A 235 -19.81 -0.79 -2.26
C THR A 235 -20.61 -1.04 -0.97
N GLY A 236 -21.82 -0.46 -0.85
CA GLY A 236 -22.54 -0.40 0.42
C GLY A 236 -21.98 0.66 1.37
N ASN A 237 -21.34 1.71 0.84
CA ASN A 237 -20.62 2.75 1.57
C ASN A 237 -19.44 2.20 2.40
N PHE A 238 -18.68 1.27 1.81
CA PHE A 238 -17.43 0.83 2.41
C PHE A 238 -16.50 2.02 2.63
N SER A 239 -15.92 2.12 3.82
CA SER A 239 -15.07 3.23 4.22
C SER A 239 -13.76 2.75 4.84
N ILE A 240 -12.66 3.44 4.49
CA ILE A 240 -11.32 3.12 4.98
C ILE A 240 -10.64 4.38 5.50
N LEU A 241 -10.05 4.31 6.69
CA LEU A 241 -9.15 5.32 7.24
C LEU A 241 -7.71 4.83 7.12
N HIS A 242 -6.86 5.61 6.44
CA HIS A 242 -5.43 5.34 6.36
C HIS A 242 -4.64 6.36 7.18
N CYS A 243 -3.96 5.88 8.23
CA CYS A 243 -3.34 6.74 9.24
C CYS A 243 -1.93 7.23 8.86
N GLY A 244 -1.32 6.66 7.80
CA GLY A 244 0.08 6.95 7.45
C GLY A 244 1.01 6.84 8.66
N ASP A 245 2.02 7.70 8.69
CA ASP A 245 2.97 7.82 9.80
C ASP A 245 2.58 8.91 10.82
N SER A 246 1.27 9.05 11.03
CA SER A 246 0.72 10.06 11.93
C SER A 246 1.19 9.90 13.38
N GLY A 247 0.91 10.92 14.19
CA GLY A 247 1.17 10.93 15.61
C GLY A 247 0.15 10.14 16.42
N PHE A 248 -0.94 9.67 15.80
CA PHE A 248 -2.07 9.03 16.48
C PHE A 248 -2.58 9.87 17.67
N ASP A 249 -2.59 11.20 17.52
CA ASP A 249 -3.17 12.13 18.49
C ASP A 249 -4.61 12.43 18.07
N PRO A 250 -5.63 12.11 18.88
CA PRO A 250 -7.03 12.39 18.55
C PRO A 250 -7.30 13.85 18.15
N GLN A 251 -6.56 14.82 18.69
CA GLN A 251 -6.73 16.23 18.32
C GLN A 251 -6.40 16.51 16.84
N ARG A 252 -5.68 15.60 16.17
CA ARG A 252 -5.28 15.67 14.76
C ARG A 252 -6.09 14.74 13.84
N PHE A 253 -7.20 14.21 14.35
CA PHE A 253 -8.09 13.28 13.65
C PHE A 253 -9.55 13.75 13.68
N GLN A 254 -9.82 14.98 14.14
CA GLN A 254 -11.18 15.50 14.32
C GLN A 254 -11.97 15.54 13.01
N GLU A 255 -11.29 15.81 11.90
CA GLU A 255 -11.95 15.89 10.58
C GLU A 255 -12.16 14.51 9.96
N VAL A 256 -11.51 13.47 10.47
CA VAL A 256 -11.61 12.08 9.98
C VAL A 256 -12.25 11.11 10.99
N GLN A 257 -12.79 11.63 12.09
CA GLN A 257 -13.34 10.86 13.21
C GLN A 257 -14.63 10.09 12.88
N GLY A 258 -15.12 9.31 13.85
CA GLY A 258 -16.40 8.63 13.80
C GLY A 258 -16.35 7.21 13.24
N PRO A 259 -17.50 6.61 12.85
CA PRO A 259 -17.55 5.25 12.35
C PRO A 259 -16.82 5.07 11.02
N VAL A 260 -15.99 4.02 10.91
CA VAL A 260 -15.29 3.61 9.69
C VAL A 260 -15.21 2.09 9.63
N ASP A 261 -15.34 1.50 8.43
CA ASP A 261 -15.37 0.05 8.30
C ASP A 261 -14.01 -0.58 8.60
N VAL A 262 -12.94 0.03 8.06
CA VAL A 262 -11.56 -0.44 8.21
C VAL A 262 -10.64 0.73 8.57
N VAL A 263 -9.74 0.51 9.54
CA VAL A 263 -8.60 1.40 9.79
C VAL A 263 -7.30 0.70 9.40
N VAL A 264 -6.39 1.43 8.75
CA VAL A 264 -5.01 1.01 8.51
C VAL A 264 -4.12 1.71 9.52
N LEU A 265 -3.49 0.90 10.37
CA LEU A 265 -2.50 1.31 11.35
C LEU A 265 -1.12 0.86 10.87
N ARG A 266 -0.06 1.28 11.56
CA ARG A 266 1.27 0.74 11.26
C ARG A 266 1.36 -0.65 11.89
N TRP A 267 1.92 -0.79 13.07
CA TRP A 267 2.26 -2.09 13.63
C TRP A 267 1.60 -2.36 14.99
N GLY A 268 0.57 -1.57 15.34
CA GLY A 268 -0.26 -1.79 16.52
C GLY A 268 0.39 -1.32 17.82
N ALA A 269 1.40 -0.45 17.75
CA ALA A 269 2.04 0.10 18.94
C ALA A 269 0.99 0.76 19.86
N ALA A 270 1.23 0.76 21.18
CA ALA A 270 0.23 1.18 22.17
C ALA A 270 -0.42 2.55 21.89
N ARG A 271 0.36 3.50 21.37
CA ARG A 271 -0.08 4.84 20.98
C ARG A 271 -1.14 4.84 19.87
N GLU A 272 -1.09 3.86 18.97
CA GLU A 272 -2.02 3.75 17.83
C GLU A 272 -3.45 3.47 18.31
N ASN A 273 -3.62 2.97 19.54
CA ASN A 273 -4.92 2.82 20.18
C ASN A 273 -5.55 4.14 20.62
N GLU A 274 -4.78 5.24 20.72
CA GLU A 274 -5.32 6.51 21.21
C GLU A 274 -6.41 7.08 20.29
N ILE A 275 -6.36 6.75 18.99
CA ILE A 275 -7.39 7.13 18.00
C ILE A 275 -8.54 6.12 17.89
N LEU A 276 -8.53 5.01 18.63
CA LEU A 276 -9.60 4.00 18.59
C LEU A 276 -10.58 4.22 19.75
N GLY A 277 -11.84 4.48 19.44
CA GLY A 277 -12.87 4.73 20.44
C GLY A 277 -14.01 5.61 19.93
N ALA A 278 -14.76 6.19 20.86
CA ALA A 278 -15.94 7.01 20.57
C ALA A 278 -15.83 8.46 21.07
N GLY A 279 -14.68 8.86 21.60
CA GLY A 279 -14.40 10.24 22.00
C GLY A 279 -14.04 11.14 20.83
N ASP A 280 -13.89 12.43 21.12
CA ASP A 280 -13.51 13.45 20.13
C ASP A 280 -12.17 13.10 19.46
N GLY A 281 -12.16 13.09 18.12
CA GLY A 281 -10.98 12.73 17.34
C GLY A 281 -10.69 11.22 17.25
N GLN A 282 -11.58 10.38 17.79
CA GLN A 282 -11.44 8.91 17.70
C GLN A 282 -12.34 8.31 16.61
N VAL A 283 -11.96 7.13 16.16
CA VAL A 283 -12.71 6.33 15.19
C VAL A 283 -13.24 5.03 15.79
N GLN A 284 -14.43 4.66 15.34
CA GLN A 284 -15.10 3.42 15.70
C GLN A 284 -15.01 2.45 14.53
N THR A 285 -14.33 1.33 14.73
CA THR A 285 -14.14 0.33 13.68
C THR A 285 -14.10 -1.08 14.24
N ASN A 286 -14.55 -2.04 13.43
CA ASN A 286 -14.46 -3.46 13.74
C ASN A 286 -13.23 -4.13 13.13
N TYR A 287 -12.49 -3.44 12.25
CA TYR A 287 -11.36 -4.02 11.53
C TYR A 287 -10.16 -3.07 11.53
N ALA A 288 -9.04 -3.53 12.07
CA ALA A 288 -7.74 -2.87 11.98
C ALA A 288 -6.80 -3.72 11.11
N LEU A 289 -6.22 -3.13 10.07
CA LEU A 289 -5.14 -3.71 9.28
C LEU A 289 -3.82 -3.17 9.79
N LEU A 290 -2.92 -4.07 10.17
CA LEU A 290 -1.54 -3.71 10.51
C LEU A 290 -0.68 -3.77 9.25
N SER A 291 0.03 -2.69 8.97
CA SER A 291 0.96 -2.52 7.86
C SER A 291 2.30 -1.94 8.37
N HIS A 292 3.06 -1.24 7.53
CA HIS A 292 4.39 -0.71 7.89
C HIS A 292 5.41 -1.76 8.39
N LEU A 293 5.21 -3.03 8.04
CA LEU A 293 6.02 -4.14 8.52
C LEU A 293 7.15 -4.43 7.55
N ILE A 294 8.33 -4.72 8.13
CA ILE A 294 9.54 -5.07 7.41
C ILE A 294 9.84 -4.14 6.22
N GLU A 295 9.57 -2.84 6.39
CA GLU A 295 9.97 -1.78 5.46
C GLU A 295 11.50 -1.78 5.33
N MET A 296 12.00 -2.09 4.14
CA MET A 296 13.40 -2.40 3.88
C MET A 296 14.30 -1.17 3.70
N ARG A 297 13.79 0.07 3.63
CA ARG A 297 14.62 1.30 3.59
C ARG A 297 15.07 1.74 4.98
N HIS A 298 14.49 1.18 6.05
CA HIS A 298 14.88 1.43 7.44
C HIS A 298 15.73 0.29 8.01
N LYS A 299 16.49 0.59 9.07
CA LYS A 299 17.26 -0.42 9.81
C LYS A 299 16.30 -1.34 10.58
N PRO A 300 16.61 -2.64 10.72
CA PRO A 300 15.79 -3.56 11.48
C PRO A 300 15.49 -3.09 12.90
N TYR A 301 14.38 -3.58 13.45
CA TYR A 301 13.97 -3.30 14.82
C TYR A 301 15.15 -3.50 15.79
N PRO A 302 15.38 -2.58 16.75
CA PRO A 302 14.54 -1.44 17.14
C PRO A 302 14.89 -0.10 16.45
N LYS A 303 15.64 -0.12 15.34
CA LYS A 303 16.27 1.10 14.78
C LYS A 303 15.48 1.81 13.67
N GLY A 304 14.22 1.43 13.45
CA GLY A 304 13.31 2.13 12.53
C GLY A 304 12.22 1.21 11.98
N GLN A 305 12.61 0.08 11.40
CA GLN A 305 11.70 -0.90 10.82
C GLN A 305 10.90 -1.61 11.93
N ALA A 306 9.58 -1.70 11.77
CA ALA A 306 8.75 -2.58 12.59
C ALA A 306 8.95 -4.04 12.15
N SER A 307 9.18 -4.93 13.12
CA SER A 307 9.32 -6.36 12.86
C SER A 307 7.98 -7.08 13.02
N ILE A 308 7.78 -8.17 12.29
CA ILE A 308 6.65 -9.09 12.46
C ILE A 308 6.64 -9.64 13.89
N THR A 309 7.80 -10.05 14.42
CA THR A 309 7.93 -10.57 15.78
C THR A 309 7.42 -9.59 16.85
N GLN A 310 7.68 -8.29 16.70
CA GLN A 310 7.17 -7.30 17.65
C GLN A 310 5.70 -6.98 17.42
N THR A 311 5.28 -6.91 16.16
CA THR A 311 3.87 -6.71 15.78
C THR A 311 2.97 -7.81 16.35
N LEU A 312 3.42 -9.06 16.33
CA LEU A 312 2.70 -10.19 16.95
C LEU A 312 2.50 -10.02 18.45
N LYS A 313 3.37 -9.29 19.15
CA LYS A 313 3.18 -8.96 20.59
C LYS A 313 2.17 -7.84 20.79
N HIS A 314 2.03 -6.95 19.82
CA HIS A 314 1.09 -5.84 19.88
C HIS A 314 -0.33 -6.23 19.48
N LEU A 315 -0.46 -7.20 18.57
CA LEU A 315 -1.74 -7.60 17.98
C LEU A 315 -2.86 -7.87 19.02
N PRO A 316 -2.63 -8.58 20.15
CA PRO A 316 -3.67 -8.80 21.16
C PRO A 316 -4.09 -7.54 21.93
N HIS A 317 -3.35 -6.45 21.81
CA HIS A 317 -3.53 -5.20 22.55
C HIS A 317 -4.05 -4.05 21.68
N VAL A 318 -4.29 -4.30 20.40
CA VAL A 318 -4.98 -3.34 19.54
C VAL A 318 -6.44 -3.29 19.95
N ALA A 319 -6.97 -2.10 20.25
CA ALA A 319 -8.32 -1.84 20.74
C ALA A 319 -9.36 -1.93 19.61
N CYS A 320 -9.31 -3.03 18.85
CA CYS A 320 -10.20 -3.32 17.74
C CYS A 320 -10.60 -4.80 17.77
N LYS A 321 -11.87 -5.08 17.45
CA LYS A 321 -12.44 -6.44 17.50
C LYS A 321 -11.68 -7.42 16.62
N ASN A 322 -11.34 -7.02 15.39
CA ASN A 322 -10.60 -7.84 14.44
C ASN A 322 -9.34 -7.09 14.03
N THR A 323 -8.18 -7.55 14.50
CA THR A 323 -6.88 -7.02 14.10
C THR A 323 -6.20 -8.02 13.18
N ILE A 324 -5.93 -7.60 11.95
CA ILE A 324 -5.49 -8.43 10.84
C ILE A 324 -4.09 -7.98 10.44
N MET A 325 -3.20 -8.94 10.20
CA MET A 325 -1.84 -8.69 9.73
C MET A 325 -1.67 -9.26 8.31
N PRO A 326 -2.13 -8.53 7.28
CA PRO A 326 -1.85 -8.90 5.90
C PRO A 326 -0.35 -8.77 5.59
N PHE A 327 0.11 -9.57 4.65
CA PHE A 327 1.44 -9.51 4.09
C PHE A 327 1.39 -9.03 2.63
N TRP A 328 2.56 -8.70 2.10
CA TRP A 328 2.72 -8.15 0.76
C TRP A 328 2.06 -9.02 -0.31
N GLY A 329 1.19 -8.40 -1.10
CA GLY A 329 0.44 -9.00 -2.18
C GLY A 329 -0.88 -9.67 -1.78
N GLU A 330 -1.21 -9.76 -0.49
CA GLU A 330 -2.47 -10.36 -0.05
C GLU A 330 -3.66 -9.44 -0.30
N MET A 331 -4.81 -10.06 -0.62
CA MET A 331 -6.07 -9.38 -0.90
C MET A 331 -7.10 -9.75 0.16
N LEU A 332 -7.79 -8.74 0.68
CA LEU A 332 -8.98 -8.86 1.52
C LEU A 332 -10.19 -8.39 0.73
N THR A 333 -11.35 -9.01 0.97
CA THR A 333 -12.62 -8.62 0.33
C THR A 333 -13.59 -8.08 1.38
N TRP A 334 -14.04 -6.85 1.20
CA TRP A 334 -15.18 -6.33 1.94
C TRP A 334 -16.47 -6.78 1.28
N GLU A 335 -17.37 -7.40 2.04
CA GLU A 335 -18.69 -7.80 1.58
C GLU A 335 -19.66 -7.89 2.76
N ASN A 336 -20.84 -7.26 2.64
CA ASN A 336 -21.92 -7.33 3.62
C ASN A 336 -21.50 -6.94 5.06
N GLY A 337 -20.71 -5.88 5.22
CA GLY A 337 -20.27 -5.42 6.54
C GLY A 337 -19.12 -6.22 7.15
N VAL A 338 -18.50 -7.12 6.38
CA VAL A 338 -17.48 -8.06 6.86
C VAL A 338 -16.28 -8.07 5.92
N LEU A 339 -15.08 -8.04 6.50
CA LEU A 339 -13.83 -8.25 5.79
C LEU A 339 -13.49 -9.75 5.74
N LYS A 340 -13.22 -10.27 4.54
CA LYS A 340 -13.05 -11.70 4.21
C LYS A 340 -11.73 -12.01 3.51
#